data_AF-A0A7D7V7P8-F1
#
_entry.id   AF-A0A7D7V7P8-F1
#
_cell.length_a   1.000
_cell.length_b   1.000
_cell.length_c   1.000
_cell.angle_alpha   90.00
_cell.angle_beta   90.00
_cell.angle_gamma   90.00
#
_symmetry.space_group_name_H-M   'P 1'
#
loop_
_entity.id
_entity.type
_entity.pdbx_description
1 polymer ?
#
loop_
_entity_poly.entity_id
_entity_poly.type
_entity_poly.pdbx_seq_one_letter_code
_entity_poly.pdbx_strand_id
1 'polypeptide(L)'
;MESSTKLLQFLGIPFTALLSVLFGLFLISFPMGMYVIFETDIGGDINYQYPFTHLDIFDGTELHQSSVDVTVGDAFVVLWIFYLVVFVIAILGPKSGFLKTLSPIISFGKYDDRSNYMIGITKWFSILVLISALINFVQEGFGVEIIPPPADNDLIQFFYVSLAPLMEEFVFRILLIGIPLVALYSNRSSVRYFIRCLWTPSLLDIHDVKKAIFLILFVGVLFGFSHIAFADSWSGGKFAQAAASGVILGWVYLRYGFVASLLIHWATNYFVFSYVGFLSQINDVSIHDAFSHSLISSLETLFLASGVFSICILLVRRFFSNKESTLKI
;
A
#
# COMPACT_ATOMS: atom_id res chain seq x y z
N MET A 1 6.18 34.82 1.88
CA MET A 1 6.39 33.74 2.86
C MET A 1 5.22 33.62 3.83
N GLU A 2 4.83 34.69 4.54
CA GLU A 2 3.81 34.62 5.61
C GLU A 2 2.42 34.09 5.16
N SER A 3 1.93 34.51 3.98
CA SER A 3 0.63 34.03 3.45
C SER A 3 0.65 32.55 3.02
N SER A 4 1.80 32.05 2.56
CA SER A 4 2.00 30.64 2.21
C SER A 4 1.97 29.76 3.45
N THR A 5 2.67 30.19 4.50
CA THR A 5 2.72 29.48 5.79
C THR A 5 1.35 29.41 6.45
N LYS A 6 0.56 30.51 6.39
CA LYS A 6 -0.82 30.53 6.92
C LYS A 6 -1.75 29.59 6.15
N LEU A 7 -1.68 29.53 4.82
CA LEU A 7 -2.51 28.60 4.03
C LEU A 7 -2.13 27.13 4.24
N LEU A 8 -0.83 26.82 4.28
CA LEU A 8 -0.33 25.47 4.60
C LEU A 8 -0.70 25.05 6.03
N GLN A 9 -0.69 25.98 6.97
CA GLN A 9 -1.13 25.72 8.34
C GLN A 9 -2.64 25.47 8.41
N PHE A 10 -3.44 26.30 7.73
CA PHE A 10 -4.90 26.12 7.66
C PHE A 10 -5.30 24.77 7.08
N LEU A 11 -4.67 24.35 5.98
CA LEU A 11 -4.89 23.02 5.38
C LEU A 11 -4.22 21.89 6.19
N GLY A 12 -3.13 22.19 6.89
CA GLY A 12 -2.33 21.23 7.64
C GLY A 12 -3.06 20.66 8.86
N ILE A 13 -3.90 21.45 9.53
CA ILE A 13 -4.70 20.98 10.68
C ILE A 13 -5.68 19.84 10.28
N PRO A 14 -6.64 20.04 9.36
CA PRO A 14 -7.56 18.98 8.97
C PRO A 14 -6.82 17.80 8.33
N PHE A 15 -5.75 18.06 7.57
CA PHE A 15 -4.93 17.00 7.00
C PHE A 15 -4.25 16.13 8.06
N THR A 16 -3.61 16.72 9.07
CA THR A 16 -2.95 15.96 10.14
C THR A 16 -3.95 15.21 11.02
N ALA A 17 -5.16 15.76 11.22
CA ALA A 17 -6.25 15.05 11.88
C ALA A 17 -6.64 13.79 11.07
N LEU A 18 -6.87 13.94 9.76
CA LEU A 18 -7.16 12.80 8.88
C LEU A 18 -6.04 11.74 8.91
N LEU A 19 -4.78 12.15 8.79
CA LEU A 19 -3.66 11.21 8.87
C LEU A 19 -3.62 10.45 10.20
N SER A 20 -3.98 11.11 11.30
CA SER A 20 -4.01 10.49 12.63
C SER A 20 -5.13 9.46 12.76
N VAL A 21 -6.32 9.74 12.18
CA VAL A 21 -7.42 8.77 12.12
C VAL A 21 -7.03 7.57 11.27
N LEU A 22 -6.46 7.79 10.08
CA LEU A 22 -6.00 6.71 9.19
C LEU A 22 -4.93 5.84 9.86
N PHE A 23 -4.00 6.46 10.58
CA PHE A 23 -3.02 5.73 11.39
C PHE A 23 -3.69 4.83 12.44
N GLY A 24 -4.70 5.34 13.16
CA GLY A 24 -5.47 4.55 14.12
C GLY A 24 -6.18 3.37 13.47
N LEU A 25 -6.77 3.57 12.28
CA LEU A 25 -7.42 2.52 11.52
C LEU A 25 -6.45 1.42 11.07
N PHE A 26 -5.25 1.78 10.61
CA PHE A 26 -4.20 0.81 10.29
C PHE A 26 -3.71 0.04 11.51
N LEU A 27 -3.63 0.69 12.68
CA LEU A 27 -3.25 0.01 13.91
C LEU A 27 -4.31 -1.01 14.33
N ILE A 28 -5.59 -0.67 14.21
CA ILE A 28 -6.72 -1.54 14.57
C ILE A 28 -6.86 -2.73 13.61
N SER A 29 -6.44 -2.64 12.35
CA SER A 29 -6.55 -3.78 11.42
C SER A 29 -5.69 -4.97 11.83
N PHE A 30 -4.56 -4.77 12.54
CA PHE A 30 -3.69 -5.87 13.00
C PHE A 30 -4.41 -6.87 13.92
N PRO A 31 -5.03 -6.45 15.04
CA PRO A 31 -5.80 -7.38 15.86
C PRO A 31 -7.08 -7.87 15.17
N MET A 32 -7.71 -7.07 14.30
CA MET A 32 -8.87 -7.52 13.52
C MET A 32 -8.53 -8.71 12.62
N GLY A 33 -7.43 -8.67 11.87
CA GLY A 33 -7.04 -9.77 11.01
C GLY A 33 -6.69 -11.05 11.79
N MET A 34 -6.11 -10.93 12.99
CA MET A 34 -5.92 -12.08 13.89
C MET A 34 -7.24 -12.67 14.34
N TYR A 35 -8.18 -11.83 14.79
CA TYR A 35 -9.51 -12.27 15.19
C TYR A 35 -10.22 -13.02 14.06
N VAL A 36 -10.20 -12.47 12.84
CA VAL A 36 -10.82 -13.10 11.66
C VAL A 36 -10.22 -14.48 11.33
N ILE A 37 -8.92 -14.70 11.51
CA ILE A 37 -8.32 -16.00 11.18
C ILE A 37 -8.50 -17.04 12.29
N PHE A 38 -8.42 -16.62 13.55
CA PHE A 38 -8.31 -17.54 14.69
C PHE A 38 -9.59 -17.70 15.51
N GLU A 39 -10.48 -16.70 15.48
CA GLU A 39 -11.65 -16.63 16.36
C GLU A 39 -12.99 -16.65 15.60
N THR A 40 -12.97 -16.75 14.28
CA THR A 40 -14.19 -16.81 13.45
C THR A 40 -14.19 -18.02 12.52
N ASP A 41 -15.36 -18.33 11.97
CA ASP A 41 -15.58 -19.44 11.05
C ASP A 41 -15.51 -18.99 9.59
N ILE A 42 -14.59 -18.07 9.27
CA ILE A 42 -14.54 -17.43 7.96
C ILE A 42 -14.22 -18.43 6.84
N GLY A 43 -13.54 -19.53 7.15
CA GLY A 43 -13.24 -20.59 6.19
C GLY A 43 -14.24 -21.74 6.19
N GLY A 44 -15.29 -21.72 7.03
CA GLY A 44 -16.27 -22.81 7.16
C GLY A 44 -15.60 -24.17 7.42
N ASP A 45 -15.63 -25.06 6.41
CA ASP A 45 -15.01 -26.39 6.51
C ASP A 45 -13.48 -26.36 6.69
N ILE A 46 -12.83 -25.23 6.37
CA ILE A 46 -11.39 -25.01 6.52
C ILE A 46 -11.14 -23.98 7.62
N ASN A 47 -10.16 -24.24 8.50
CA ASN A 47 -9.74 -23.31 9.53
C ASN A 47 -8.22 -23.07 9.51
N TYR A 48 -7.71 -22.30 10.48
CA TYR A 48 -6.29 -21.96 10.57
C TYR A 48 -5.35 -23.17 10.70
N GLN A 49 -5.84 -24.36 11.09
CA GLN A 49 -5.07 -25.60 11.19
C GLN A 49 -4.86 -26.29 9.83
N TYR A 50 -5.45 -25.76 8.75
CA TYR A 50 -5.27 -26.31 7.41
C TYR A 50 -3.79 -26.45 7.07
N PRO A 51 -3.33 -27.61 6.53
CA PRO A 51 -1.93 -27.81 6.22
C PRO A 51 -1.45 -26.80 5.16
N PHE A 52 -0.36 -26.10 5.46
CA PHE A 52 0.18 -25.08 4.57
C PHE A 52 0.60 -25.65 3.20
N THR A 53 1.10 -26.89 3.19
CA THR A 53 1.54 -27.62 2.00
C THR A 53 0.42 -28.05 1.06
N HIS A 54 -0.85 -27.89 1.47
CA HIS A 54 -2.04 -28.19 0.68
C HIS A 54 -2.59 -26.97 -0.06
N LEU A 55 -1.91 -25.83 0.03
CA LEU A 55 -2.23 -24.63 -0.73
C LEU A 55 -1.79 -24.76 -2.20
N ASP A 56 -2.57 -24.22 -3.13
CA ASP A 56 -2.31 -24.23 -4.58
C ASP A 56 -0.94 -23.69 -4.99
N ILE A 57 -0.33 -22.82 -4.18
CA ILE A 57 1.04 -22.33 -4.43
C ILE A 57 2.09 -23.46 -4.44
N PHE A 58 1.78 -24.60 -3.81
CA PHE A 58 2.62 -25.79 -3.80
C PHE A 58 2.28 -26.77 -4.91
N ASP A 59 1.20 -26.58 -5.66
CA ASP A 59 0.77 -27.51 -6.71
C ASP A 59 1.88 -27.75 -7.73
N GLY A 60 2.14 -29.03 -8.01
CA GLY A 60 3.21 -29.45 -8.92
C GLY A 60 4.63 -29.36 -8.33
N THR A 61 4.78 -29.02 -7.05
CA THR A 61 6.08 -29.08 -6.33
C THR A 61 6.20 -30.35 -5.48
N GLU A 62 7.44 -30.73 -5.14
CA GLU A 62 7.70 -31.86 -4.22
C GLU A 62 7.17 -31.63 -2.79
N LEU A 63 6.83 -30.39 -2.45
CA LEU A 63 6.30 -30.02 -1.15
C LEU A 63 4.78 -30.17 -1.07
N HIS A 64 4.07 -30.29 -2.20
CA HIS A 64 2.61 -30.43 -2.21
C HIS A 64 2.18 -31.65 -1.40
N GLN A 65 1.26 -31.45 -0.46
CA GLN A 65 0.77 -32.51 0.44
C GLN A 65 1.87 -33.27 1.22
N SER A 66 3.04 -32.63 1.39
CA SER A 66 4.09 -33.20 2.24
C SER A 66 3.68 -33.14 3.71
N SER A 67 4.20 -34.08 4.52
CA SER A 67 3.88 -34.23 5.94
C SER A 67 4.56 -33.19 6.85
N VAL A 68 4.81 -31.99 6.34
CA VAL A 68 5.37 -30.89 7.14
C VAL A 68 4.30 -30.40 8.10
N ASP A 69 4.63 -30.36 9.38
CA ASP A 69 3.74 -29.89 10.46
C ASP A 69 3.74 -28.36 10.54
N VAL A 70 3.26 -27.71 9.47
CA VAL A 70 3.08 -26.26 9.38
C VAL A 70 1.68 -25.98 8.85
N THR A 71 0.94 -25.17 9.60
CA THR A 71 -0.43 -24.79 9.25
C THR A 71 -0.49 -23.43 8.57
N VAL A 72 -1.61 -23.12 7.92
CA VAL A 72 -1.89 -21.77 7.38
C VAL A 72 -1.84 -20.73 8.49
N GLY A 73 -2.31 -21.05 9.69
CA GLY A 73 -2.22 -20.20 10.88
C GLY A 73 -0.79 -19.85 11.27
N ASP A 74 0.11 -20.84 11.28
CA ASP A 74 1.53 -20.61 11.57
C ASP A 74 2.17 -19.66 10.55
N ALA A 75 1.94 -19.93 9.27
CA ALA A 75 2.45 -19.08 8.18
C ALA A 75 1.87 -17.65 8.27
N PHE A 76 0.58 -17.53 8.59
CA PHE A 76 -0.09 -16.24 8.77
C PHE A 76 0.51 -15.45 9.94
N VAL A 77 0.80 -16.09 11.08
CA VAL A 77 1.43 -15.42 12.24
C VAL A 77 2.82 -14.91 11.88
N VAL A 78 3.63 -15.69 11.16
CA VAL A 78 4.96 -15.24 10.70
C VAL A 78 4.84 -14.00 9.82
N LEU A 79 3.91 -14.03 8.88
CA LEU A 79 3.62 -12.91 7.98
C LEU A 79 3.10 -11.68 8.73
N TRP A 80 2.21 -11.89 9.69
CA TRP A 80 1.66 -10.84 10.55
C TRP A 80 2.74 -10.16 11.38
N ILE A 81 3.62 -10.95 12.02
CA ILE A 81 4.77 -10.43 12.79
C ILE A 81 5.69 -9.62 11.88
N PHE A 82 5.95 -10.11 10.66
CA PHE A 82 6.75 -9.38 9.68
C PHE A 82 6.15 -8.00 9.37
N TYR A 83 4.86 -7.92 9.05
CA TYR A 83 4.22 -6.61 8.79
C TYR A 83 4.15 -5.74 10.03
N LEU A 84 3.97 -6.30 11.23
CA LEU A 84 4.00 -5.54 12.48
C LEU A 84 5.37 -4.89 12.69
N VAL A 85 6.46 -5.63 12.46
CA VAL A 85 7.83 -5.09 12.54
C VAL A 85 8.03 -3.96 11.54
N VAL A 86 7.60 -4.14 10.28
CA VAL A 86 7.70 -3.09 9.25
C VAL A 86 6.84 -1.87 9.61
N PHE A 87 5.65 -2.07 10.19
CA PHE A 87 4.78 -1.01 10.67
C PHE A 87 5.40 -0.21 11.82
N VAL A 88 6.04 -0.88 12.79
CA VAL A 88 6.80 -0.21 13.86
C VAL A 88 7.95 0.63 13.28
N ILE A 89 8.71 0.09 12.32
CA ILE A 89 9.74 0.85 11.59
C ILE A 89 9.13 2.09 10.94
N ALA A 90 7.94 1.96 10.35
CA ALA A 90 7.24 3.07 9.71
C ALA A 90 6.83 4.18 10.68
N ILE A 91 6.37 3.81 11.88
CA ILE A 91 6.01 4.76 12.95
C ILE A 91 7.24 5.51 13.45
N LEU A 92 8.35 4.81 13.70
CA LEU A 92 9.59 5.41 14.20
C LEU A 92 10.24 6.34 13.18
N GLY A 93 10.06 6.03 11.89
CA GLY A 93 10.46 6.86 10.76
C GLY A 93 11.96 6.78 10.45
N PRO A 94 12.38 7.25 9.26
CA PRO A 94 13.79 7.34 8.93
C PRO A 94 14.50 8.52 9.61
N LYS A 95 13.76 9.56 10.03
CA LYS A 95 14.32 10.74 10.71
C LYS A 95 13.64 11.04 12.05
N SER A 96 12.31 11.03 12.08
CA SER A 96 11.53 11.34 13.27
C SER A 96 10.28 10.47 13.36
N GLY A 97 9.85 10.21 14.59
CA GLY A 97 8.61 9.46 14.86
C GLY A 97 7.36 10.21 14.38
N PHE A 98 6.32 9.45 14.04
CA PHE A 98 5.09 9.95 13.40
C PHE A 98 4.48 11.15 14.13
N LEU A 99 4.20 11.02 15.43
CA LEU A 99 3.59 12.09 16.24
C LEU A 99 4.45 13.36 16.30
N LYS A 100 5.79 13.21 16.35
CA LYS A 100 6.71 14.35 16.35
C LYS A 100 6.68 15.11 15.03
N THR A 101 6.42 14.42 13.93
CA THR A 101 6.33 15.03 12.60
C THR A 101 5.02 15.79 12.37
N LEU A 102 3.94 15.45 13.09
CA LEU A 102 2.66 16.18 12.98
C LEU A 102 2.74 17.60 13.57
N SER A 103 3.50 17.79 14.65
CA SER A 103 3.57 19.07 15.37
C SER A 103 4.04 20.25 14.49
N PRO A 104 5.15 20.16 13.71
CA PRO A 104 5.58 21.26 12.84
C PRO A 104 4.56 21.63 11.75
N ILE A 105 3.75 20.68 11.30
CA ILE A 105 2.71 20.90 10.29
C ILE A 105 1.61 21.77 10.90
N ILE A 106 1.16 21.42 12.11
CA ILE A 106 0.10 22.12 12.85
C ILE A 106 0.57 23.51 13.31
N SER A 107 1.75 23.58 13.92
CA SER A 107 2.24 24.80 14.58
C SER A 107 2.82 25.82 13.60
N PHE A 108 3.41 25.37 12.48
CA PHE A 108 4.19 26.22 11.59
C PHE A 108 3.89 26.03 10.10
N GLY A 109 2.92 25.17 9.73
CA GLY A 109 2.68 24.83 8.32
C GLY A 109 3.89 24.18 7.64
N LYS A 110 4.84 23.64 8.41
CA LYS A 110 6.09 23.05 7.89
C LYS A 110 5.88 21.58 7.59
N TYR A 111 5.71 21.28 6.31
CA TYR A 111 5.45 19.94 5.81
C TYR A 111 6.71 19.29 5.21
N ASP A 112 7.32 18.34 5.94
CA ASP A 112 8.34 17.42 5.42
C ASP A 112 7.80 15.99 5.42
N ASP A 113 7.26 15.58 4.28
CA ASP A 113 6.70 14.25 4.05
C ASP A 113 7.74 13.13 3.99
N ARG A 114 9.03 13.46 3.94
CA ARG A 114 10.12 12.47 3.91
C ARG A 114 10.76 12.25 5.28
N SER A 115 10.28 12.91 6.32
CA SER A 115 10.80 12.76 7.67
C SER A 115 10.29 11.52 8.40
N ASN A 116 9.11 11.03 8.03
CA ASN A 116 8.48 9.84 8.59
C ASN A 116 7.77 9.01 7.49
N TYR A 117 7.93 7.68 7.53
CA TYR A 117 7.32 6.79 6.54
C TYR A 117 5.79 6.81 6.61
N MET A 118 5.21 6.85 7.82
CA MET A 118 3.77 6.78 8.01
C MET A 118 3.04 7.96 7.36
N ILE A 119 3.62 9.17 7.35
CA ILE A 119 3.06 10.30 6.59
C ILE A 119 3.02 10.01 5.09
N GLY A 120 4.08 9.39 4.56
CA GLY A 120 4.12 8.95 3.17
C GLY A 120 3.05 7.91 2.88
N ILE A 121 2.95 6.89 3.73
CA ILE A 121 2.01 5.76 3.60
C ILE A 121 0.57 6.26 3.62
N THR A 122 0.14 6.97 4.67
CA THR A 122 -1.25 7.42 4.80
C THR A 122 -1.65 8.37 3.66
N LYS A 123 -0.77 9.30 3.29
CA LYS A 123 -1.01 10.23 2.18
C LYS A 123 -1.16 9.50 0.85
N TRP A 124 -0.18 8.67 0.47
CA TRP A 124 -0.16 8.05 -0.85
C TRP A 124 -1.17 6.92 -0.98
N PHE A 125 -1.48 6.22 0.11
CA PHE A 125 -2.60 5.28 0.13
C PHE A 125 -3.93 5.99 -0.12
N SER A 126 -4.19 7.14 0.52
CA SER A 126 -5.40 7.92 0.23
C SER A 126 -5.47 8.43 -1.21
N ILE A 127 -4.32 8.85 -1.78
CA ILE A 127 -4.24 9.23 -3.21
C ILE A 127 -4.54 8.02 -4.11
N LEU A 128 -4.01 6.85 -3.76
CA LEU A 128 -4.26 5.60 -4.51
C LEU A 128 -5.74 5.24 -4.48
N VAL A 129 -6.39 5.24 -3.31
CA VAL A 129 -7.82 4.97 -3.17
C VAL A 129 -8.65 5.97 -3.99
N LEU A 130 -8.33 7.27 -3.93
CA LEU A 130 -9.01 8.28 -4.72
C LEU A 130 -8.88 8.04 -6.23
N ILE A 131 -7.67 7.77 -6.73
CA ILE A 131 -7.45 7.50 -8.16
C ILE A 131 -8.17 6.21 -8.56
N SER A 132 -8.12 5.19 -7.73
CA SER A 132 -8.84 3.93 -7.92
C SER A 132 -10.34 4.14 -8.06
N ALA A 133 -10.96 4.89 -7.15
CA ALA A 133 -12.38 5.19 -7.19
C ALA A 133 -12.76 6.01 -8.44
N LEU A 134 -11.93 6.98 -8.84
CA LEU A 134 -12.14 7.76 -10.06
C LEU A 134 -12.07 6.89 -11.32
N ILE A 135 -11.10 5.98 -11.37
CA ILE A 135 -10.96 5.03 -12.48
C ILE A 135 -12.21 4.12 -12.55
N ASN A 136 -12.62 3.56 -11.41
CA ASN A 136 -13.80 2.70 -11.35
C ASN A 136 -15.07 3.44 -11.81
N PHE A 137 -15.30 4.65 -11.29
CA PHE A 137 -16.42 5.51 -11.70
C PHE A 137 -16.45 5.77 -13.20
N VAL A 138 -15.30 6.06 -13.81
CA VAL A 138 -15.21 6.27 -15.26
C VAL A 138 -15.51 4.97 -16.01
N GLN A 139 -14.93 3.85 -15.58
CA GLN A 139 -15.10 2.54 -16.23
C GLN A 139 -16.53 2.02 -16.19
N GLU A 140 -17.21 2.15 -15.06
CA GLU A 140 -18.62 1.81 -14.91
C GLU A 140 -19.49 2.62 -15.88
N GLY A 141 -19.15 3.90 -16.10
CA GLY A 141 -19.81 4.74 -17.11
C GLY A 141 -19.68 4.23 -18.56
N PHE A 142 -18.71 3.35 -18.82
CA PHE A 142 -18.54 2.66 -20.11
C PHE A 142 -18.96 1.18 -20.07
N GLY A 143 -19.58 0.71 -18.98
CA GLY A 143 -19.98 -0.69 -18.80
C GLY A 143 -18.81 -1.65 -18.61
N VAL A 144 -17.65 -1.16 -18.16
CA VAL A 144 -16.47 -1.99 -17.87
C VAL A 144 -16.44 -2.31 -16.37
N GLU A 145 -16.80 -3.54 -16.01
CA GLU A 145 -16.83 -3.99 -14.62
C GLU A 145 -15.49 -4.58 -14.17
N ILE A 146 -15.15 -4.35 -12.90
CA ILE A 146 -13.99 -4.95 -12.22
C ILE A 146 -14.48 -6.16 -11.42
N ILE A 147 -14.22 -7.36 -11.93
CA ILE A 147 -14.66 -8.60 -11.30
C ILE A 147 -13.43 -9.26 -10.67
N PRO A 148 -13.47 -9.57 -9.35
CA PRO A 148 -12.39 -10.30 -8.68
C PRO A 148 -12.29 -11.73 -9.18
N PRO A 149 -11.10 -12.36 -9.07
CA PRO A 149 -10.97 -13.79 -9.34
C PRO A 149 -11.83 -14.59 -8.35
N PRO A 150 -12.33 -15.78 -8.76
CA PRO A 150 -13.06 -16.66 -7.85
C PRO A 150 -12.16 -17.05 -6.68
N ALA A 151 -12.74 -17.16 -5.50
CA ALA A 151 -12.07 -17.68 -4.32
C ALA A 151 -12.86 -18.89 -3.80
N ASP A 152 -12.17 -20.02 -3.67
CA ASP A 152 -12.78 -21.25 -3.18
C ASP A 152 -13.04 -21.21 -1.67
N ASN A 153 -12.20 -20.47 -0.93
CA ASN A 153 -12.30 -20.35 0.51
C ASN A 153 -11.83 -18.97 0.99
N ASP A 154 -12.64 -18.31 1.80
CA ASP A 154 -12.41 -16.95 2.26
C ASP A 154 -11.22 -16.84 3.24
N LEU A 155 -10.96 -17.86 4.07
CA LEU A 155 -9.77 -17.90 4.94
C LEU A 155 -8.48 -17.97 4.11
N ILE A 156 -8.48 -18.86 3.11
CA ILE A 156 -7.34 -19.05 2.21
C ILE A 156 -7.14 -17.81 1.33
N GLN A 157 -8.22 -17.21 0.84
CA GLN A 157 -8.17 -15.94 0.12
C GLN A 157 -7.54 -14.85 1.00
N PHE A 158 -7.98 -14.72 2.26
CA PHE A 158 -7.43 -13.72 3.17
C PHE A 158 -5.92 -13.95 3.43
N PHE A 159 -5.49 -15.20 3.56
CA PHE A 159 -4.06 -15.54 3.63
C PHE A 159 -3.30 -15.10 2.37
N TYR A 160 -3.80 -15.46 1.18
CA TYR A 160 -3.12 -15.13 -0.08
C TYR A 160 -3.04 -13.63 -0.35
N VAL A 161 -4.12 -12.88 -0.13
CA VAL A 161 -4.07 -11.41 -0.31
C VAL A 161 -3.14 -10.76 0.73
N SER A 162 -2.94 -11.37 1.90
CA SER A 162 -1.97 -10.91 2.89
C SER A 162 -0.52 -11.17 2.45
N LEU A 163 -0.28 -12.32 1.80
CA LEU A 163 1.03 -12.73 1.30
C LEU A 163 1.44 -11.96 0.03
N ALA A 164 0.47 -11.67 -0.85
CA ALA A 164 0.68 -11.07 -2.16
C ALA A 164 1.55 -9.79 -2.15
N PRO A 165 1.34 -8.80 -1.26
CA PRO A 165 2.17 -7.60 -1.24
C PRO A 165 3.66 -7.89 -1.05
N LEU A 166 4.03 -8.89 -0.23
CA LEU A 166 5.44 -9.24 -0.04
C LEU A 166 6.06 -9.79 -1.33
N MET A 167 5.36 -10.71 -2.00
CA MET A 167 5.83 -11.35 -3.22
C MET A 167 5.88 -10.36 -4.39
N GLU A 168 4.81 -9.58 -4.56
CA GLU A 168 4.69 -8.63 -5.66
C GLU A 168 5.64 -7.44 -5.48
N GLU A 169 5.80 -6.89 -4.28
CA GLU A 169 6.76 -5.80 -4.06
C GLU A 169 8.20 -6.27 -4.26
N PHE A 170 8.52 -7.52 -3.92
CA PHE A 170 9.82 -8.09 -4.22
C PHE A 170 10.09 -8.10 -5.73
N VAL A 171 9.15 -8.64 -6.52
CA VAL A 171 9.30 -8.70 -7.98
C VAL A 171 9.30 -7.29 -8.60
N PHE A 172 8.25 -6.51 -8.38
CA PHE A 172 8.05 -5.27 -9.11
C PHE A 172 8.90 -4.11 -8.59
N ARG A 173 9.17 -4.04 -7.27
CA ARG A 173 9.90 -2.89 -6.69
C ARG A 173 11.37 -3.21 -6.52
N ILE A 174 11.72 -4.38 -5.99
CA ILE A 174 13.14 -4.73 -5.84
C ILE A 174 13.74 -5.16 -7.18
N LEU A 175 13.20 -6.19 -7.84
CA LEU A 175 13.81 -6.73 -9.04
C LEU A 175 13.64 -5.83 -10.28
N LEU A 176 12.42 -5.34 -10.54
CA LEU A 176 12.12 -4.60 -11.79
C LEU A 176 12.36 -3.09 -11.71
N ILE A 177 12.41 -2.49 -10.53
CA ILE A 177 12.71 -1.05 -10.36
C ILE A 177 14.05 -0.85 -9.65
N GLY A 178 14.23 -1.44 -8.47
CA GLY A 178 15.37 -1.24 -7.59
C GLY A 178 16.69 -1.60 -8.24
N ILE A 179 16.83 -2.85 -8.71
CA ILE A 179 18.06 -3.32 -9.35
C ILE A 179 18.39 -2.49 -10.60
N PRO A 180 17.45 -2.22 -11.54
CA PRO A 180 17.73 -1.35 -12.67
C PRO A 180 18.12 0.08 -12.28
N LEU A 181 17.47 0.69 -11.27
CA LEU A 181 17.89 2.00 -10.79
C LEU A 181 19.31 2.00 -10.23
N VAL A 182 19.68 0.97 -9.46
CA VAL A 182 21.04 0.82 -8.94
C VAL A 182 22.04 0.62 -10.09
N ALA A 183 21.70 -0.19 -11.09
CA ALA A 183 22.55 -0.40 -12.27
C ALA A 183 22.76 0.89 -13.09
N LEU A 184 21.74 1.75 -13.16
CA LEU A 184 21.80 3.02 -13.91
C LEU A 184 22.50 4.15 -13.16
N TYR A 185 22.39 4.22 -11.83
CA TYR A 185 22.78 5.41 -11.05
C TYR A 185 23.77 5.14 -9.90
N SER A 186 24.21 3.89 -9.71
CA SER A 186 25.19 3.63 -8.66
C SER A 186 26.60 4.03 -9.07
N ASN A 187 27.20 4.90 -8.26
CA ASN A 187 28.61 5.29 -8.38
C ASN A 187 29.55 4.41 -7.53
N ARG A 188 29.03 3.34 -6.89
CA ARG A 188 29.78 2.51 -5.92
C ARG A 188 29.50 1.02 -6.11
N SER A 189 30.55 0.22 -6.13
CA SER A 189 30.53 -1.24 -6.24
C SER A 189 30.58 -1.93 -4.86
N SER A 190 29.71 -1.53 -3.93
CA SER A 190 29.63 -2.12 -2.59
C SER A 190 28.30 -2.83 -2.35
N VAL A 191 28.34 -4.08 -1.91
CA VAL A 191 27.13 -4.86 -1.56
C VAL A 191 26.30 -4.17 -0.48
N ARG A 192 26.95 -3.58 0.53
CA ARG A 192 26.25 -2.80 1.57
C ARG A 192 25.53 -1.58 0.98
N TYR A 193 26.15 -0.89 0.03
CA TYR A 193 25.53 0.24 -0.65
C TYR A 193 24.37 -0.21 -1.53
N PHE A 194 24.55 -1.29 -2.29
CA PHE A 194 23.52 -1.92 -3.10
C PHE A 194 22.24 -2.23 -2.28
N ILE A 195 22.37 -2.96 -1.16
CA ILE A 195 21.24 -3.30 -0.29
C ILE A 195 20.56 -2.03 0.27
N ARG A 196 21.35 -1.02 0.67
CA ARG A 196 20.80 0.26 1.15
C ARG A 196 20.03 1.00 0.07
N CYS A 197 20.48 0.97 -1.18
CA CYS A 197 19.77 1.58 -2.30
C CYS A 197 18.48 0.82 -2.66
N LEU A 198 18.45 -0.50 -2.51
CA LEU A 198 17.19 -1.25 -2.65
C LEU A 198 16.20 -0.91 -1.52
N TRP A 199 16.69 -0.74 -0.29
CA TRP A 199 15.84 -0.30 0.82
C TRP A 199 15.36 1.15 0.66
N THR A 200 16.23 2.03 0.17
CA THR A 200 15.99 3.47 0.03
C THR A 200 16.62 3.98 -1.27
N PRO A 201 15.88 3.91 -2.39
CA PRO A 201 16.40 4.32 -3.71
C PRO A 201 16.77 5.80 -3.79
N SER A 202 16.24 6.65 -2.91
CA SER A 202 16.60 8.07 -2.83
C SER A 202 18.05 8.35 -2.43
N LEU A 203 18.81 7.32 -2.03
CA LEU A 203 20.26 7.39 -1.85
C LEU A 203 21.04 7.44 -3.17
N LEU A 204 20.43 7.03 -4.28
CA LEU A 204 21.04 7.10 -5.62
C LEU A 204 21.08 8.54 -6.11
N ASP A 205 22.15 8.88 -6.83
CA ASP A 205 22.31 10.18 -7.45
C ASP A 205 21.61 10.19 -8.83
N ILE A 206 20.30 10.40 -8.81
CA ILE A 206 19.47 10.35 -10.02
C ILE A 206 19.64 11.65 -10.80
N HIS A 207 20.64 11.66 -11.68
CA HIS A 207 20.90 12.79 -12.58
C HIS A 207 19.86 12.92 -13.70
N ASP A 208 19.31 11.80 -14.18
CA ASP A 208 18.29 11.75 -15.24
C ASP A 208 16.95 11.22 -14.72
N VAL A 209 16.15 12.12 -14.17
CA VAL A 209 14.83 11.78 -13.62
C VAL A 209 13.89 11.20 -14.69
N LYS A 210 14.08 11.52 -15.98
CA LYS A 210 13.18 11.05 -17.05
C LYS A 210 13.28 9.54 -17.23
N LYS A 211 14.50 8.98 -17.22
CA LYS A 211 14.73 7.53 -17.30
C LYS A 211 14.12 6.80 -16.11
N ALA A 212 14.24 7.35 -14.90
CA ALA A 212 13.63 6.77 -13.70
C ALA A 212 12.09 6.78 -13.78
N ILE A 213 11.49 7.88 -14.25
CA ILE A 213 10.04 7.96 -14.45
C ILE A 213 9.59 6.98 -15.54
N PHE A 214 10.30 6.90 -16.67
CA PHE A 214 9.99 5.96 -17.75
C PHE A 214 9.99 4.52 -17.24
N LEU A 215 11.01 4.13 -16.47
CA LEU A 215 11.08 2.81 -15.85
C LEU A 215 9.86 2.53 -14.95
N ILE A 216 9.48 3.48 -14.09
CA ILE A 216 8.31 3.34 -13.20
C ILE A 216 7.01 3.21 -14.02
N LEU A 217 6.85 3.99 -15.08
CA LEU A 217 5.68 3.91 -15.95
C LEU A 217 5.61 2.55 -16.65
N PHE A 218 6.73 2.10 -17.21
CA PHE A 218 6.82 0.80 -17.88
C PHE A 218 6.49 -0.35 -16.92
N VAL A 219 7.13 -0.39 -15.75
CA VAL A 219 6.88 -1.44 -14.74
C VAL A 219 5.46 -1.34 -14.18
N GLY A 220 4.90 -0.14 -14.02
CA GLY A 220 3.52 0.05 -13.62
C GLY A 220 2.53 -0.55 -14.62
N VAL A 221 2.76 -0.39 -15.92
CA VAL A 221 1.94 -1.04 -16.96
C VAL A 221 2.08 -2.57 -16.90
N LEU A 222 3.30 -3.10 -16.70
CA LEU A 222 3.50 -4.54 -16.51
C LEU A 222 2.77 -5.08 -15.28
N PHE A 223 2.74 -4.31 -14.18
CA PHE A 223 1.98 -4.63 -12.98
C PHE A 223 0.47 -4.69 -13.28
N GLY A 224 -0.05 -3.73 -14.04
CA GLY A 224 -1.44 -3.79 -14.49
C GLY A 224 -1.74 -5.00 -15.38
N PHE A 225 -0.82 -5.33 -16.28
CA PHE A 225 -0.95 -6.49 -17.17
C PHE A 225 -0.95 -7.81 -16.40
N SER A 226 -0.09 -7.97 -15.38
CA SER A 226 -0.04 -9.23 -14.60
C SER A 226 -1.34 -9.54 -13.86
N HIS A 227 -2.16 -8.53 -13.57
CA HIS A 227 -3.45 -8.70 -12.90
C HIS A 227 -4.58 -9.19 -13.81
N ILE A 228 -4.36 -9.23 -15.13
CA ILE A 228 -5.36 -9.68 -16.12
C ILE A 228 -4.84 -10.78 -17.06
N ALA A 229 -3.56 -11.15 -16.96
CA ALA A 229 -2.89 -12.00 -17.94
C ALA A 229 -3.05 -13.51 -17.69
N PHE A 230 -3.46 -13.92 -16.49
CA PHE A 230 -3.56 -15.32 -16.10
C PHE A 230 -5.03 -15.79 -16.06
N ALA A 231 -5.26 -17.10 -16.21
CA ALA A 231 -6.62 -17.65 -16.33
C ALA A 231 -7.52 -17.33 -15.12
N ASP A 232 -6.96 -17.41 -13.91
CA ASP A 232 -7.66 -17.13 -12.65
C ASP A 232 -7.38 -15.71 -12.14
N SER A 233 -7.22 -14.76 -13.07
CA SER A 233 -6.95 -13.35 -12.74
C SER A 233 -8.21 -12.49 -12.78
N TRP A 234 -8.06 -11.20 -12.50
CA TRP A 234 -9.18 -10.26 -12.50
C TRP A 234 -9.74 -10.05 -13.91
N SER A 235 -10.97 -9.54 -14.01
CA SER A 235 -11.49 -9.07 -15.30
C SER A 235 -10.60 -8.00 -15.93
N GLY A 236 -10.72 -7.81 -17.26
CA GLY A 236 -9.99 -6.78 -17.99
C GLY A 236 -10.17 -5.37 -17.43
N GLY A 237 -11.28 -5.09 -16.73
CA GLY A 237 -11.51 -3.83 -16.03
C GLY A 237 -10.46 -3.51 -14.95
N LYS A 238 -9.79 -4.52 -14.38
CA LYS A 238 -8.76 -4.28 -13.35
C LYS A 238 -7.49 -3.61 -13.88
N PHE A 239 -7.21 -3.73 -15.18
CA PHE A 239 -5.95 -3.28 -15.77
C PHE A 239 -5.60 -1.83 -15.44
N ALA A 240 -6.53 -0.90 -15.66
CA ALA A 240 -6.25 0.54 -15.47
C ALA A 240 -6.00 0.87 -13.99
N GLN A 241 -6.81 0.32 -13.09
CA GLN A 241 -6.67 0.49 -11.64
C GLN A 241 -5.35 -0.10 -11.13
N ALA A 242 -5.00 -1.32 -11.56
CA ALA A 242 -3.77 -1.99 -11.19
C ALA A 242 -2.55 -1.26 -11.77
N ALA A 243 -2.58 -0.83 -13.04
CA ALA A 243 -1.49 -0.07 -13.66
C ALA A 243 -1.23 1.25 -12.93
N ALA A 244 -2.30 2.02 -12.62
CA ALA A 244 -2.19 3.26 -11.86
C ALA A 244 -1.59 3.02 -10.46
N SER A 245 -2.04 1.97 -9.77
CA SER A 245 -1.49 1.57 -8.47
C SER A 245 -0.02 1.18 -8.59
N GLY A 246 0.35 0.44 -9.64
CA GLY A 246 1.72 0.07 -9.99
C GLY A 246 2.64 1.28 -10.09
N VAL A 247 2.21 2.31 -10.85
CA VAL A 247 2.93 3.58 -11.02
C VAL A 247 3.06 4.33 -9.69
N ILE A 248 1.97 4.45 -8.92
CA ILE A 248 1.97 5.16 -7.63
C ILE A 248 2.95 4.49 -6.65
N LEU A 249 2.86 3.17 -6.50
CA LEU A 249 3.74 2.40 -5.63
C LEU A 249 5.21 2.45 -6.10
N GLY A 250 5.49 2.43 -7.40
CA GLY A 250 6.83 2.62 -7.93
C GLY A 250 7.40 4.01 -7.63
N TRP A 251 6.56 5.05 -7.74
CA TRP A 251 6.92 6.40 -7.31
C TRP A 251 7.16 6.50 -5.80
N VAL A 252 6.32 5.87 -5.00
CA VAL A 252 6.49 5.82 -3.54
C VAL A 252 7.78 5.11 -3.18
N TYR A 253 8.07 3.96 -3.80
CA TYR A 253 9.31 3.22 -3.61
C TYR A 253 10.53 4.10 -3.88
N LEU A 254 10.55 4.83 -5.01
CA LEU A 254 11.65 5.73 -5.35
C LEU A 254 11.86 6.85 -4.30
N ARG A 255 10.76 7.44 -3.80
CA ARG A 255 10.78 8.67 -3.00
C ARG A 255 10.83 8.44 -1.50
N TYR A 256 10.21 7.36 -1.02
CA TYR A 256 10.01 7.05 0.40
C TYR A 256 10.58 5.68 0.77
N GLY A 257 11.06 4.88 -0.17
CA GLY A 257 11.71 3.58 0.10
C GLY A 257 10.75 2.40 0.20
N PHE A 258 11.34 1.21 0.37
CA PHE A 258 10.64 -0.08 0.34
C PHE A 258 9.57 -0.21 1.42
N VAL A 259 9.86 0.24 2.65
CA VAL A 259 8.90 0.22 3.79
C VAL A 259 7.59 0.91 3.42
N ALA A 260 7.67 2.05 2.75
CA ALA A 260 6.48 2.83 2.40
C ALA A 260 5.69 2.18 1.27
N SER A 261 6.34 1.67 0.22
CA SER A 261 5.61 0.99 -0.87
C SER A 261 4.95 -0.30 -0.38
N LEU A 262 5.69 -1.10 0.40
CA LEU A 262 5.20 -2.35 0.97
C LEU A 262 3.99 -2.15 1.86
N LEU A 263 3.99 -1.16 2.76
CA LEU A 263 2.86 -0.92 3.65
C LEU A 263 1.64 -0.31 2.94
N ILE A 264 1.82 0.43 1.84
CA ILE A 264 0.68 0.89 1.03
C ILE A 264 0.02 -0.30 0.33
N HIS A 265 0.80 -1.23 -0.21
CA HIS A 265 0.27 -2.44 -0.85
C HIS A 265 -0.34 -3.40 0.18
N TRP A 266 0.29 -3.60 1.34
CA TRP A 266 -0.33 -4.27 2.48
C TRP A 266 -1.68 -3.63 2.85
N ALA A 267 -1.78 -2.30 2.77
CA ALA A 267 -3.03 -1.61 3.06
C ALA A 267 -4.11 -1.81 1.98
N THR A 268 -3.76 -2.03 0.70
CA THR A 268 -4.78 -2.36 -0.33
C THR A 268 -5.34 -3.77 -0.15
N ASN A 269 -4.66 -4.62 0.61
CA ASN A 269 -4.99 -6.03 0.77
C ASN A 269 -5.39 -6.32 2.23
N TYR A 270 -4.41 -6.67 3.07
CA TYR A 270 -4.63 -7.09 4.45
C TYR A 270 -5.52 -6.12 5.23
N PHE A 271 -5.26 -4.81 5.16
CA PHE A 271 -6.07 -3.82 5.88
C PHE A 271 -7.54 -3.88 5.45
N VAL A 272 -7.82 -3.83 4.15
CA VAL A 272 -9.20 -3.87 3.63
C VAL A 272 -9.88 -5.18 4.04
N PHE A 273 -9.23 -6.31 3.80
CA PHE A 273 -9.78 -7.63 4.11
C PHE A 273 -9.94 -7.88 5.61
N SER A 274 -9.10 -7.28 6.47
CA SER A 274 -9.30 -7.37 7.93
C SER A 274 -10.61 -6.72 8.37
N TYR A 275 -10.94 -5.54 7.83
CA TYR A 275 -12.20 -4.86 8.15
C TYR A 275 -13.41 -5.56 7.53
N VAL A 276 -13.31 -5.97 6.27
CA VAL A 276 -14.41 -6.64 5.57
C VAL A 276 -14.69 -8.01 6.18
N GLY A 277 -13.64 -8.81 6.42
CA GLY A 277 -13.74 -10.10 7.09
C GLY A 277 -14.33 -9.95 8.49
N PHE A 278 -13.86 -8.98 9.27
CA PHE A 278 -14.44 -8.70 10.59
C PHE A 278 -15.94 -8.40 10.50
N LEU A 279 -16.35 -7.52 9.57
CA LEU A 279 -17.76 -7.15 9.39
C LEU A 279 -18.63 -8.29 8.88
N SER A 280 -18.11 -9.12 7.96
CA SER A 280 -18.79 -10.32 7.49
C SER A 280 -19.14 -11.22 8.67
N GLN A 281 -18.16 -11.49 9.54
CA GLN A 281 -18.30 -12.45 10.63
C GLN A 281 -19.14 -11.94 11.80
N ILE A 282 -19.09 -10.65 12.14
CA ILE A 282 -19.94 -10.11 13.23
C ILE A 282 -21.41 -9.90 12.81
N ASN A 283 -21.69 -9.85 11.50
CA ASN A 283 -23.04 -9.61 10.98
C ASN A 283 -23.65 -10.85 10.31
N ASP A 284 -22.95 -11.99 10.29
CA ASP A 284 -23.34 -13.21 9.56
C ASP A 284 -23.75 -12.94 8.09
N VAL A 285 -22.94 -12.16 7.39
CA VAL A 285 -23.11 -11.87 5.96
C VAL A 285 -21.91 -12.36 5.16
N SER A 286 -22.10 -12.60 3.86
CA SER A 286 -20.99 -12.97 2.97
C SER A 286 -19.92 -11.86 2.92
N ILE A 287 -18.67 -12.21 2.59
CA ILE A 287 -17.63 -11.19 2.33
C ILE A 287 -18.08 -10.20 1.26
N HIS A 288 -18.74 -10.69 0.22
CA HIS A 288 -19.26 -9.83 -0.85
C HIS A 288 -20.24 -8.79 -0.31
N ASP A 289 -21.20 -9.19 0.52
CA ASP A 289 -22.19 -8.28 1.10
C ASP A 289 -21.54 -7.32 2.12
N ALA A 290 -20.52 -7.78 2.85
CA ALA A 290 -19.79 -6.95 3.81
C ALA A 290 -19.08 -5.75 3.17
N PHE A 291 -18.69 -5.82 1.89
CA PHE A 291 -18.18 -4.66 1.15
C PHE A 291 -19.23 -3.54 0.99
N SER A 292 -20.52 -3.87 1.02
CA SER A 292 -21.61 -2.89 0.95
C SER A 292 -21.98 -2.29 2.32
N HIS A 293 -21.35 -2.76 3.40
CA HIS A 293 -21.66 -2.32 4.76
C HIS A 293 -21.33 -0.83 4.97
N SER A 294 -22.18 -0.13 5.73
CA SER A 294 -22.08 1.33 5.97
C SER A 294 -20.73 1.77 6.55
N LEU A 295 -20.10 0.93 7.38
CA LEU A 295 -18.75 1.18 7.91
C LEU A 295 -17.70 1.20 6.79
N ILE A 296 -17.75 0.27 5.83
CA ILE A 296 -16.82 0.25 4.69
C ILE A 296 -17.00 1.50 3.84
N SER A 297 -18.24 1.89 3.55
CA SER A 297 -18.54 3.14 2.84
C SER A 297 -18.03 4.39 3.58
N SER A 298 -18.11 4.39 4.92
CA SER A 298 -17.57 5.47 5.76
C SER A 298 -16.05 5.53 5.72
N LEU A 299 -15.37 4.37 5.76
CA LEU A 299 -13.92 4.27 5.61
C LEU A 299 -13.47 4.76 4.22
N GLU A 300 -14.15 4.32 3.17
CA GLU A 300 -13.88 4.78 1.80
C GLU A 300 -14.01 6.30 1.70
N THR A 301 -15.12 6.87 2.18
CA THR A 301 -15.33 8.33 2.20
C THR A 301 -14.21 9.08 2.92
N LEU A 302 -13.72 8.53 4.04
CA LEU A 302 -12.59 9.09 4.78
C LEU A 302 -11.29 9.07 3.95
N PHE A 303 -11.01 7.97 3.24
CA PHE A 303 -9.85 7.87 2.35
C PHE A 303 -9.98 8.80 1.13
N LEU A 304 -11.17 8.93 0.54
CA LEU A 304 -11.43 9.87 -0.56
C LEU A 304 -11.20 11.31 -0.12
N ALA A 305 -11.74 11.71 1.03
CA ALA A 305 -11.52 13.03 1.61
C ALA A 305 -10.03 13.27 1.88
N SER A 306 -9.34 12.32 2.51
CA SER A 306 -7.89 12.37 2.75
C SER A 306 -7.09 12.47 1.45
N GLY A 307 -7.52 11.79 0.38
CA GLY A 307 -6.89 11.83 -0.94
C GLY A 307 -6.98 13.24 -1.54
N VAL A 308 -8.15 13.88 -1.44
CA VAL A 308 -8.35 15.27 -1.89
C VAL A 308 -7.44 16.23 -1.11
N PHE A 309 -7.43 16.15 0.22
CA PHE A 309 -6.54 16.98 1.06
C PHE A 309 -5.06 16.75 0.73
N SER A 310 -4.67 15.50 0.50
CA SER A 310 -3.31 15.10 0.12
C SER A 310 -2.87 15.76 -1.20
N ILE A 311 -3.74 15.73 -2.22
CA ILE A 311 -3.48 16.38 -3.51
C ILE A 311 -3.42 17.91 -3.33
N CYS A 312 -4.35 18.50 -2.60
CA CYS A 312 -4.36 19.93 -2.31
C CYS A 312 -3.03 20.40 -1.67
N ILE A 313 -2.53 19.68 -0.67
CA ILE A 313 -1.24 19.99 -0.03
C ILE A 313 -0.07 19.87 -1.00
N LEU A 314 -0.06 18.83 -1.85
CA LEU A 314 0.97 18.68 -2.89
C LEU A 314 0.97 19.86 -3.87
N LEU A 315 -0.21 20.29 -4.34
CA LEU A 315 -0.38 21.42 -5.25
C LEU A 315 0.04 22.75 -4.61
N VAL A 316 -0.42 23.02 -3.39
CA VAL A 316 -0.08 24.23 -2.63
C VAL A 316 1.43 24.30 -2.40
N ARG A 317 2.06 23.20 -1.97
CA ARG A 317 3.52 23.14 -1.78
C ARG A 317 4.27 23.42 -3.07
N ARG A 318 3.85 22.82 -4.20
CA ARG A 318 4.49 23.03 -5.50
C ARG A 318 4.38 24.48 -5.97
N PHE A 319 3.19 25.08 -5.83
CA PHE A 319 2.94 26.46 -6.23
C PHE A 319 3.84 27.45 -5.46
N PHE A 320 3.99 27.28 -4.16
CA PHE A 320 4.83 28.16 -3.35
C PHE A 320 6.33 27.89 -3.52
N SER A 321 6.75 26.64 -3.73
CA SER A 321 8.15 26.31 -4.04
C SER A 321 8.62 26.97 -5.35
N ASN A 322 7.76 27.06 -6.36
CA ASN A 322 8.09 27.73 -7.61
C ASN A 322 8.27 29.25 -7.41
N LYS A 323 7.45 29.89 -6.56
CA LYS A 323 7.59 31.32 -6.24
C LYS A 323 8.91 31.66 -5.54
N GLU A 324 9.41 30.79 -4.68
CA GLU A 324 10.73 31.00 -4.05
C GLU A 324 11.88 30.89 -5.05
N SER A 325 11.78 29.99 -6.05
CA SER A 325 12.80 29.89 -7.10
C SER A 325 12.85 31.12 -8.01
N THR A 326 11.70 31.76 -8.26
CA THR A 326 11.61 32.97 -9.09
C THR A 326 12.01 34.26 -8.36
N LEU A 327 12.06 34.25 -7.02
CA LEU A 327 12.47 35.39 -6.19
C LEU A 327 13.97 35.38 -5.86
N LYS A 328 14.69 34.30 -6.22
CA LYS A 328 16.14 34.24 -6.20
C LYS A 328 16.67 34.62 -7.59
N ILE A 329 16.72 35.92 -7.87
CA ILE A 329 17.54 36.51 -8.95
C ILE A 329 18.59 37.37 -8.27
#